data_AF-A0A6V8D536-F1
#
_entry.id   AF-A0A6V8D536-F1
#
_cell.length_a   1.000
_cell.length_b   1.000
_cell.length_c   1.000
_cell.angle_alpha   90.00
_cell.angle_beta   90.00
_cell.angle_gamma   90.00
#
_symmetry.space_group_name_H-M   'P 1'
#
loop_
_entity.id
_entity.type
_entity.pdbx_description
1 polymer ?
#
loop_
_entity_poly.entity_id
_entity_poly.type
_entity_poly.pdbx_seq_one_letter_code
_entity_poly.pdbx_strand_id
1 'polypeptide(L)' 'MGHLADIDKSYFSHLVGAWKMAFWFALGSLRLIVHGILPNFDEDAGQKTVDHYHPPKQVQD' A
#
# COMPACT_ATOMS: atom_id res chain seq x y z
N MET A 1 -6.03 -15.14 -16.73
CA MET A 1 -6.73 -15.66 -15.52
C MET A 1 -6.25 -17.03 -15.06
N GLY A 2 -5.33 -17.72 -15.76
CA GLY A 2 -4.79 -19.00 -15.29
C GLY A 2 -4.08 -18.90 -13.92
N HIS A 3 -3.36 -17.80 -13.69
CA HIS A 3 -2.60 -17.59 -12.45
C HIS A 3 -3.43 -17.38 -11.17
N LEU A 4 -4.76 -17.16 -11.26
CA LEU A 4 -5.62 -17.00 -10.08
C LEU A 4 -6.09 -18.35 -9.52
N ALA A 5 -6.16 -19.38 -10.37
CA ALA A 5 -6.45 -20.75 -9.95
C ALA A 5 -5.26 -21.36 -9.18
N ASP A 6 -4.03 -20.92 -9.48
CA ASP A 6 -2.80 -21.38 -8.82
C ASP A 6 -2.67 -20.93 -7.35
N ILE A 7 -3.46 -19.94 -6.91
CA ILE A 7 -3.39 -19.32 -5.57
C ILE A 7 -4.71 -19.41 -4.78
N ASP A 8 -5.65 -20.26 -5.21
CA ASP A 8 -6.94 -20.52 -4.54
C ASP A 8 -7.70 -19.24 -4.16
N LYS A 9 -7.63 -18.20 -5.00
CA LYS A 9 -8.35 -16.94 -4.80
C LYS A 9 -9.42 -16.77 -5.85
N SER A 10 -10.66 -16.60 -5.38
CA SER A 10 -11.76 -16.15 -6.24
C SER A 10 -11.39 -14.83 -6.90
N TYR A 11 -11.77 -14.67 -8.17
CA TYR A 11 -11.60 -13.43 -8.94
C TYR A 11 -12.06 -12.20 -8.15
N PHE A 12 -13.18 -12.32 -7.42
CA PHE A 12 -13.72 -11.22 -6.62
C PHE A 12 -12.79 -10.83 -5.47
N SER A 13 -12.18 -11.81 -4.77
CA SER A 13 -11.21 -11.54 -3.71
C SER A 13 -9.96 -10.85 -4.26
N HIS A 14 -9.49 -11.27 -5.44
CA HIS A 14 -8.36 -10.63 -6.10
C HIS A 14 -8.68 -9.20 -6.54
N LEU A 15 -9.86 -8.99 -7.12
CA LEU A 15 -10.33 -7.68 -7.57
C LEU A 15 -10.45 -6.71 -6.37
N VAL A 16 -11.08 -7.14 -5.28
CA VAL A 16 -11.20 -6.32 -4.06
C VAL A 16 -9.83 -5.98 -3.48
N GLY A 17 -8.91 -6.94 -3.46
CA GLY A 17 -7.52 -6.72 -3.04
C GLY A 17 -6.84 -5.66 -3.90
N ALA A 18 -6.93 -5.78 -5.23
CA ALA A 18 -6.32 -4.84 -6.17
C ALA A 18 -6.89 -3.42 -6.01
N TRP A 19 -8.21 -3.27 -5.87
CA TRP A 19 -8.84 -1.97 -5.63
C TRP A 19 -8.42 -1.35 -4.30
N LYS A 20 -8.29 -2.16 -3.23
CA LYS A 20 -7.78 -1.68 -1.94
C LYS A 20 -6.35 -1.16 -2.10
N MET A 21 -5.48 -1.88 -2.83
CA MET A 21 -4.10 -1.46 -3.09
C MET A 21 -4.02 -0.17 -3.90
N ALA A 22 -4.82 -0.07 -4.97
CA ALA A 22 -4.90 1.15 -5.77
C ALA A 22 -5.32 2.36 -4.91
N PHE A 23 -6.32 2.20 -4.03
CA PHE A 23 -6.77 3.27 -3.13
C PHE A 23 -5.64 3.75 -2.21
N TRP A 24 -4.96 2.84 -1.51
CA TRP A 24 -3.93 3.22 -0.54
C TRP A 24 -2.68 3.80 -1.21
N PHE A 25 -2.29 3.30 -2.39
CA PHE A 25 -1.20 3.91 -3.16
C PHE A 25 -1.56 5.30 -3.69
N ALA A 26 -2.80 5.52 -4.14
CA ALA A 26 -3.25 6.84 -4.54
C ALA A 26 -3.30 7.83 -3.37
N LEU A 27 -3.75 7.38 -2.19
CA LEU A 27 -3.73 8.19 -0.98
C LEU A 27 -2.28 8.50 -0.56
N GLY A 28 -1.39 7.52 -0.61
CA GLY A 28 0.02 7.68 -0.29
C GLY A 28 0.76 8.62 -1.24
N SER A 29 0.48 8.56 -2.54
CA SER A 29 1.05 9.49 -3.52
C SER A 29 0.59 10.92 -3.30
N LEU A 30 -0.69 11.12 -2.97
CA LEU A 30 -1.22 12.43 -2.58
C LEU A 30 -0.50 12.98 -1.35
N ARG A 31 -0.30 12.14 -0.32
CA ARG A 31 0.44 12.52 0.90
C ARG A 31 1.89 12.92 0.58
N LEU A 32 2.56 12.21 -0.33
CA LEU A 32 3.91 12.55 -0.79
C LEU A 32 3.96 13.89 -1.53
N ILE A 33 2.97 14.18 -2.38
CA ILE A 33 2.86 15.49 -3.05
C ILE A 33 2.70 16.60 -2.01
N VAL A 34 1.83 16.41 -1.02
CA VAL A 34 1.64 17.36 0.08
C VAL A 34 2.92 17.53 0.89
N HIS A 35 3.60 16.44 1.26
CA HIS A 35 4.88 16.47 1.96
C HIS A 35 5.95 17.23 1.16
N GLY A 36 5.98 17.09 -0.17
CA GLY A 36 6.88 17.88 -1.02
C GLY A 36 6.65 19.40 -0.97
N ILE A 37 5.43 19.84 -0.63
CA ILE A 37 5.07 21.26 -0.45
C ILE A 37 5.23 21.70 1.02
N LEU A 38 4.82 20.84 1.96
CA LEU A 38 4.81 21.05 3.40
C LEU A 38 5.56 19.91 4.11
N PRO A 39 6.90 19.92 4.10
CA PRO A 39 7.71 18.77 4.56
C PRO A 39 7.45 18.38 6.02
N ASN A 40 7.17 19.34 6.89
CA ASN A 40 6.97 19.10 8.32
C ASN A 40 5.55 18.63 8.69
N PHE A 41 4.64 18.51 7.72
CA PHE A 41 3.25 18.10 7.98
C PHE A 41 3.09 16.57 8.07
N ASP A 42 3.82 15.83 7.24
CA ASP A 42 3.73 14.37 7.16
C ASP A 42 5.09 13.77 6.77
N GLU A 43 6.04 13.83 7.71
CA GLU A 43 7.44 13.47 7.48
C GLU A 43 7.64 12.00 7.05
N ASP A 44 6.78 11.10 7.55
CA ASP A 44 6.86 9.67 7.23
C ASP A 44 5.90 9.26 6.10
N ALA A 45 5.40 10.20 5.28
CA ALA A 45 4.37 9.92 4.27
C ALA A 45 4.72 8.73 3.36
N GLY A 46 5.98 8.67 2.91
CA GLY A 46 6.48 7.59 2.05
C GLY A 46 6.56 6.26 2.78
N GLN A 47 7.23 6.23 3.93
CA GLN A 47 7.44 5.01 4.72
C GLN A 47 6.10 4.40 5.14
N LYS A 48 5.19 5.21 5.69
CA LYS A 48 3.84 4.77 6.11
C LYS A 48 3.00 4.22 4.96
N THR A 49 3.21 4.68 3.73
CA THR A 49 2.51 4.16 2.54
C THR A 49 2.99 2.76 2.18
N VAL A 50 4.31 2.55 2.21
CA VAL A 50 4.92 1.24 1.89
C VAL A 50 4.62 0.22 2.99
N ASP A 51 4.75 0.63 4.26
CA ASP A 51 4.58 -0.24 5.43
C ASP A 51 3.15 -0.80 5.55
N HIS A 52 2.15 -0.13 4.95
CA HIS A 52 0.78 -0.65 4.90
C HIS A 52 0.68 -2.02 4.19
N TYR A 53 1.55 -2.27 3.21
CA TYR A 53 1.58 -3.53 2.44
C TYR A 53 2.81 -4.37 2.70
N HIS A 54 3.90 -3.74 3.12
CA HIS A 54 5.15 -4.42 3.41
C HIS A 54 5.69 -3.94 4.76
N PRO A 55 5.00 -4.26 5.87
CA PRO A 55 5.41 -3.82 7.18
C PRO A 55 6.83 -4.32 7.48
N PRO A 56 7.68 -3.49 8.10
CA PRO A 56 9.03 -3.89 8.43
C PRO A 56 8.98 -5.10 9.37
N LYS A 57 9.87 -6.07 9.12
CA LYS A 57 10.05 -7.21 10.02
C LYS A 57 10.42 -6.66 11.40
N GLN A 58 9.60 -6.97 12.39
CA GLN A 58 9.90 -6.66 13.79
C GLN A 58 11.20 -7.39 14.14
N VAL A 59 12.27 -6.65 14.41
CA VAL A 59 13.49 -7.22 14.98
C VAL A 59 13.12 -7.56 16.42
N GLN A 60 13.04 -8.86 16.72
CA GLN A 60 12.86 -9.33 18.09
C GLN A 60 14.22 -9.23 18.77
N ASP A 61 14.32 -8.33 19.75
CA ASP A 61 15.48 -8.19 20.64
C ASP A 61 15.58 -9.34 21.66
#